data_AF-A0A832F2Q0-F1
#
_entry.id   AF-A0A832F2Q0-F1
#
_cell.length_a   1.000
_cell.length_b   1.000
_cell.length_c   1.000
_cell.angle_alpha   90.00
_cell.angle_beta   90.00
_cell.angle_gamma   90.00
#
_symmetry.space_group_name_H-M   'P 1'
#
loop_
_entity.id
_entity.type
_entity.pdbx_description
1 polymer ?
#
loop_
_entity_poly.entity_id
_entity_poly.type
_entity_poly.pdbx_seq_one_letter_code
_entity_poly.pdbx_strand_id
1 'polypeptide(L)'
;AAVTSGTAVVLGHDLCVDRQSLRREVGLLGHSSFLYEDLSVERNVVFAVRAARADVAGVDAALDRLGLVGRLRTTLVGNLSAGQRRRAALAVVVARAARLWLLDEPHAGLDAEGRTLVDDLVRDASRRGTTVLLASHELDRAADLADRTVAVVGGRVVVGELPGERRGAATGAAAPAGPAGGVRAADAEGVGCDVA
;
A
#
# COMPACT_ATOMS: atom_id res chain seq x y z
N ALA A 1 -9.04 -8.17 -11.84
CA ALA A 1 -10.47 -8.51 -11.98
C ALA A 1 -11.30 -7.24 -11.98
N ALA A 2 -12.44 -7.23 -12.68
CA ALA A 2 -13.44 -6.17 -12.59
C ALA A 2 -14.28 -6.33 -11.32
N VAL A 3 -15.01 -5.28 -10.92
CA VAL A 3 -15.97 -5.36 -9.81
C VAL A 3 -17.14 -6.25 -10.27
N THR A 4 -17.41 -7.34 -9.56
CA THR A 4 -18.47 -8.30 -9.94
C THR A 4 -19.87 -7.77 -9.56
N SER A 5 -20.00 -7.08 -8.43
CA SER A 5 -21.22 -6.44 -7.96
C SER A 5 -20.90 -5.26 -7.04
N GLY A 6 -21.84 -4.32 -6.91
CA GLY A 6 -21.67 -3.09 -6.15
C GLY A 6 -20.99 -1.96 -6.93
N THR A 7 -20.63 -0.89 -6.23
CA THR A 7 -20.00 0.32 -6.79
C THR A 7 -18.71 0.63 -6.04
N ALA A 8 -17.72 1.18 -6.73
CA ALA A 8 -16.49 1.61 -6.10
C ALA A 8 -16.00 2.90 -6.78
N VAL A 9 -15.79 3.94 -5.97
CA VAL A 9 -15.29 5.24 -6.42
C VAL A 9 -13.98 5.51 -5.71
N VAL A 10 -12.95 5.89 -6.46
CA VAL A 10 -11.61 6.16 -5.93
C VAL A 10 -11.09 7.46 -6.54
N LEU A 11 -10.76 8.44 -5.70
CA LEU A 11 -10.31 9.78 -6.15
C LEU A 11 -11.29 10.43 -7.15
N GLY A 12 -12.59 10.17 -7.01
CA GLY A 12 -13.64 10.65 -7.91
C GLY A 12 -13.84 9.81 -9.19
N HIS A 13 -13.07 8.74 -9.39
CA HIS A 13 -13.22 7.84 -10.54
C HIS A 13 -14.04 6.61 -10.18
N ASP A 14 -15.10 6.33 -10.94
CA ASP A 14 -15.85 5.09 -10.84
C ASP A 14 -15.07 3.92 -11.47
N LEU A 15 -14.75 2.90 -10.67
CA LEU A 15 -13.97 1.72 -11.08
C LEU A 15 -14.70 0.81 -12.07
N CYS A 16 -16.01 1.00 -12.27
CA CYS A 16 -16.80 0.30 -13.28
C CYS A 16 -16.76 1.01 -14.64
N VAL A 17 -16.44 2.31 -14.67
CA VAL A 17 -16.49 3.17 -15.87
C VAL A 17 -15.10 3.59 -16.34
N ASP A 18 -14.26 4.14 -15.48
CA ASP A 18 -12.93 4.66 -15.83
C ASP A 18 -11.82 4.18 -14.87
N ARG A 19 -11.28 3.01 -15.19
CA ARG A 19 -10.15 2.41 -14.46
C ARG A 19 -8.79 2.90 -14.96
N GLN A 20 -8.74 3.40 -16.19
CA GLN A 20 -7.48 3.71 -16.85
C GLN A 20 -6.92 5.04 -16.37
N SER A 21 -7.77 6.05 -16.19
CA SER A 21 -7.35 7.35 -15.67
C SER A 21 -6.81 7.23 -14.24
N LEU A 22 -7.49 6.43 -13.39
CA LEU A 22 -7.09 6.20 -12.00
C LEU A 22 -5.65 5.67 -11.86
N ARG A 23 -5.19 4.81 -12.77
CA ARG A 23 -3.85 4.18 -12.68
C ARG A 23 -2.72 5.20 -12.57
N ARG A 24 -2.89 6.40 -13.12
CA ARG A 24 -1.88 7.47 -13.05
C ARG A 24 -1.79 8.09 -11.67
N GLU A 25 -2.92 8.13 -10.96
CA GLU A 25 -3.06 8.75 -9.63
C GLU A 25 -2.79 7.79 -8.48
N VAL A 26 -2.54 6.51 -8.78
CA VAL A 26 -2.30 5.45 -7.80
C VAL A 26 -0.89 4.88 -7.89
N GLY A 27 -0.14 4.92 -6.79
CA GLY A 27 1.09 4.16 -6.56
C GLY A 27 0.75 2.77 -6.00
N LEU A 28 1.37 1.72 -6.53
CA LEU A 28 1.11 0.35 -6.09
C LEU A 28 2.43 -0.33 -5.72
N LEU A 29 2.49 -0.87 -4.51
CA LEU A 29 3.48 -1.86 -4.09
C LEU A 29 2.73 -3.16 -3.85
N GLY A 30 2.91 -4.15 -4.73
CA GLY A 30 2.31 -5.47 -4.58
C GLY A 30 3.25 -6.47 -3.91
N HIS A 31 2.78 -7.71 -3.77
CA HIS A 31 3.65 -8.85 -3.48
C HIS A 31 4.81 -8.99 -4.48
N SER A 32 4.54 -8.84 -5.78
CA SER A 32 5.56 -8.77 -6.82
C SER A 32 6.03 -7.32 -7.05
N SER A 33 7.31 -7.15 -7.43
CA SER A 33 7.92 -5.82 -7.57
C SER A 33 7.49 -5.04 -8.82
N PHE A 34 6.98 -5.73 -9.84
CA PHE A 34 6.65 -5.17 -11.18
C PHE A 34 7.81 -4.43 -11.88
N LEU A 35 9.04 -4.64 -11.42
CA LEU A 35 10.25 -4.07 -12.02
C LEU A 35 10.73 -4.94 -13.19
N TYR A 36 11.27 -4.30 -14.22
CA TYR A 36 11.94 -4.96 -15.33
C TYR A 36 13.34 -5.40 -14.90
N GLU A 37 13.59 -6.71 -14.95
CA GLU A 37 14.83 -7.32 -14.46
C GLU A 37 16.07 -6.96 -15.30
N ASP A 38 15.85 -6.67 -16.59
CA ASP A 38 16.85 -6.27 -17.59
C ASP A 38 17.12 -4.75 -17.58
N LEU A 39 16.40 -3.98 -16.77
CA LEU A 39 16.66 -2.56 -16.54
C LEU A 39 17.38 -2.32 -15.21
N SER A 40 18.20 -1.26 -15.18
CA SER A 40 18.78 -0.79 -13.92
C SER A 40 17.70 -0.25 -12.98
N VAL A 41 18.03 -0.13 -11.69
CA VAL A 41 17.15 0.48 -10.68
C VAL A 41 16.69 1.87 -11.13
N GLU A 42 17.62 2.74 -11.48
CA GLU A 42 17.32 4.10 -11.91
C GLU A 42 16.41 4.11 -13.15
N ARG A 43 16.71 3.28 -14.16
CA ARG A 43 15.91 3.21 -15.39
C ARG A 43 14.49 2.72 -15.11
N ASN A 44 14.31 1.77 -14.19
CA ASN A 44 12.99 1.32 -13.77
C ASN A 44 12.19 2.47 -13.14
N VAL A 45 12.79 3.23 -12.21
CA VAL A 45 12.10 4.34 -11.54
C VAL A 45 11.75 5.44 -12.54
N VAL A 46 12.71 5.86 -13.38
CA VAL A 46 12.47 6.85 -14.45
C VAL A 46 11.37 6.38 -15.41
N PHE A 47 11.40 5.12 -15.82
CA PHE A 47 10.39 4.54 -16.71
C PHE A 47 8.99 4.62 -16.08
N ALA A 48 8.85 4.18 -14.84
CA ALA A 48 7.55 4.16 -14.16
C ALA A 48 6.97 5.57 -13.94
N VAL A 49 7.82 6.55 -13.60
CA VAL A 49 7.42 7.96 -13.46
C VAL A 49 6.96 8.53 -14.80
N ARG A 50 7.71 8.31 -15.89
CA ARG A 50 7.33 8.76 -17.24
C ARG A 50 6.05 8.08 -17.74
N ALA A 51 5.88 6.79 -17.48
CA ALA A 51 4.68 6.05 -17.84
C ALA A 51 3.43 6.62 -17.13
N ALA A 52 3.60 7.14 -15.91
CA ALA A 52 2.56 7.84 -15.17
C ALA A 52 2.33 9.29 -15.62
N ARG A 53 3.12 9.80 -16.58
CA ARG A 53 3.14 11.21 -17.04
C ARG A 53 3.46 12.20 -15.91
N ALA A 54 4.30 11.76 -14.96
CA ALA A 54 4.80 12.60 -13.88
C ALA A 54 6.21 13.13 -14.20
N ASP A 55 6.63 14.16 -13.46
CA ASP A 55 7.97 14.73 -13.56
C ASP A 55 9.02 13.83 -12.90
N VAL A 56 10.17 13.67 -13.56
CA VAL A 56 11.29 12.86 -13.08
C VAL A 56 12.18 13.59 -12.08
N ALA A 57 11.93 14.86 -11.79
CA ALA A 57 12.69 15.64 -10.80
C ALA A 57 12.77 14.97 -9.40
N GLY A 58 11.76 14.19 -9.02
CA GLY A 58 11.73 13.46 -7.74
C GLY A 58 12.50 12.14 -7.71
N VAL A 59 13.04 11.66 -8.84
CA VAL A 59 13.65 10.32 -8.94
C VAL A 59 14.90 10.20 -8.06
N ASP A 60 15.80 11.18 -8.13
CA ASP A 60 17.05 11.14 -7.37
C ASP A 60 16.80 11.15 -5.87
N ALA A 61 15.91 12.04 -5.41
CA ALA A 61 15.53 12.12 -4.01
C ALA A 61 14.88 10.81 -3.52
N ALA A 62 14.05 10.15 -4.34
CA ALA A 62 13.43 8.87 -3.99
C ALA A 62 14.47 7.74 -3.88
N LEU A 63 15.42 7.67 -4.81
CA LEU A 63 16.50 6.68 -4.78
C LEU A 63 17.40 6.85 -3.56
N ASP A 64 17.80 8.10 -3.26
CA ASP A 64 18.65 8.42 -2.11
C ASP A 64 17.95 8.09 -0.80
N ARG A 65 16.67 8.44 -0.69
CA ARG A 65 15.86 8.15 0.49
C ARG A 65 15.76 6.66 0.78
N LEU A 66 15.86 5.80 -0.25
CA LEU A 66 15.85 4.34 -0.07
C LEU A 66 17.22 3.69 -0.03
N GLY A 67 18.28 4.50 0.08
CA GLY A 67 19.66 4.01 0.13
C GLY A 67 20.05 3.26 -1.15
N LEU A 68 19.39 3.55 -2.27
CA LEU A 68 19.72 3.00 -3.59
C LEU A 68 20.75 3.94 -4.24
N VAL A 69 21.94 3.99 -3.66
CA VAL A 69 23.01 4.93 -4.02
C VAL A 69 24.19 4.22 -4.69
N GLY A 70 25.05 5.00 -5.36
CA GLY A 70 26.25 4.49 -6.00
C GLY A 70 25.97 3.38 -7.01
N ARG A 71 26.67 2.25 -6.88
CA ARG A 71 26.55 1.10 -7.80
C ARG A 71 25.13 0.53 -7.85
N LEU A 72 24.34 0.64 -6.79
CA LEU A 72 22.98 0.09 -6.78
C LEU A 72 22.06 0.76 -7.80
N ARG A 73 22.24 2.06 -8.08
CA ARG A 73 21.45 2.79 -9.09
C ARG A 73 21.56 2.20 -10.49
N THR A 74 22.77 1.81 -10.86
CA THR A 74 23.11 1.30 -12.20
C THR A 74 23.07 -0.23 -12.29
N THR A 75 22.84 -0.93 -11.18
CA THR A 75 22.70 -2.39 -11.15
C THR A 75 21.36 -2.82 -11.74
N LEU A 76 21.38 -3.89 -12.55
CA LEU A 76 20.17 -4.53 -13.07
C LEU A 76 19.32 -5.12 -11.95
N VAL A 77 18.00 -4.94 -12.03
CA VAL A 77 17.08 -5.41 -10.97
C VAL A 77 17.12 -6.94 -10.79
N GLY A 78 17.41 -7.70 -11.86
CA GLY A 78 17.60 -9.14 -11.78
C GLY A 78 18.71 -9.56 -10.81
N ASN A 79 19.71 -8.70 -10.59
CA ASN A 79 20.88 -8.97 -9.73
C ASN A 79 20.72 -8.47 -8.29
N LEU A 80 19.57 -7.89 -7.93
CA LEU A 80 19.32 -7.38 -6.59
C LEU A 80 18.88 -8.49 -5.62
N SER A 81 19.22 -8.33 -4.34
CA SER A 81 18.59 -9.12 -3.28
C SER A 81 17.09 -8.80 -3.18
N ALA A 82 16.33 -9.69 -2.53
CA ALA A 82 14.89 -9.48 -2.33
C ALA A 82 14.58 -8.15 -1.64
N GLY A 83 15.32 -7.79 -0.58
CA GLY A 83 15.14 -6.52 0.14
C GLY A 83 15.55 -5.30 -0.70
N GLN A 84 16.61 -5.40 -1.52
CA GLN A 84 16.98 -4.33 -2.45
C GLN A 84 15.94 -4.14 -3.54
N ARG A 85 15.36 -5.23 -4.05
CA ARG A 85 14.26 -5.18 -5.03
C ARG A 85 13.00 -4.58 -4.42
N ARG A 86 12.71 -4.89 -3.15
CA ARG A 86 11.61 -4.26 -2.38
C ARG A 86 11.82 -2.75 -2.26
N ARG A 87 13.04 -2.31 -1.90
CA ARG A 87 13.41 -0.89 -1.87
C ARG A 87 13.29 -0.23 -3.24
N ALA A 88 13.74 -0.88 -4.32
CA ALA A 88 13.57 -0.34 -5.67
C ALA A 88 12.09 -0.18 -6.06
N ALA A 89 11.21 -1.10 -5.66
CA ALA A 89 9.77 -0.98 -5.91
C ALA A 89 9.14 0.15 -5.08
N LEU A 90 9.55 0.32 -3.82
CA LEU A 90 9.17 1.48 -3.01
C LEU A 90 9.65 2.80 -3.64
N ALA A 91 10.83 2.83 -4.26
CA ALA A 91 11.35 4.04 -4.91
C ALA A 91 10.43 4.50 -6.04
N VAL A 92 9.85 3.55 -6.79
CA VAL A 92 8.83 3.85 -7.81
C VAL A 92 7.61 4.54 -7.20
N VAL A 93 7.09 4.03 -6.08
CA VAL A 93 5.92 4.60 -5.40
C VAL A 93 6.22 6.02 -4.91
N VAL A 94 7.37 6.21 -4.28
CA VAL A 94 7.82 7.52 -3.76
C VAL A 94 8.05 8.52 -4.89
N ALA A 95 8.78 8.14 -5.94
CA ALA A 95 9.11 9.02 -7.06
C ALA A 95 7.89 9.44 -7.88
N ARG A 96 6.85 8.59 -7.96
CA ARG A 96 5.61 8.92 -8.65
C ARG A 96 4.77 9.98 -7.95
N ALA A 97 4.97 10.21 -6.65
CA ALA A 97 4.23 11.18 -5.84
C ALA A 97 2.70 11.12 -6.06
N ALA A 98 2.17 9.89 -6.17
CA ALA A 98 0.77 9.65 -6.46
C ALA A 98 -0.15 10.10 -5.30
N ARG A 99 -1.42 10.41 -5.60
CA ARG A 99 -2.43 10.85 -4.61
C ARG A 99 -2.87 9.73 -3.67
N LEU A 100 -2.86 8.49 -4.16
CA LEU A 100 -3.19 7.29 -3.39
C LEU A 100 -2.08 6.25 -3.51
N TRP A 101 -1.63 5.71 -2.38
CA TRP A 101 -0.69 4.60 -2.31
C TRP A 101 -1.40 3.34 -1.84
N LEU A 102 -1.24 2.25 -2.58
CA LEU A 102 -1.72 0.92 -2.23
C LEU A 102 -0.51 0.05 -1.90
N LEU A 103 -0.36 -0.34 -0.64
CA LEU A 103 0.81 -1.06 -0.15
C LEU A 103 0.40 -2.43 0.39
N ASP A 104 0.78 -3.47 -0.32
CA ASP A 104 0.56 -4.86 0.05
C ASP A 104 1.81 -5.42 0.75
N GLU A 105 1.72 -5.60 2.07
CA GLU A 105 2.78 -6.13 2.94
C GLU A 105 4.11 -5.37 2.84
N PRO A 106 4.16 -4.02 2.92
CA PRO A 106 5.37 -3.24 2.57
C PRO A 106 6.61 -3.58 3.39
N HIS A 107 6.45 -4.12 4.59
CA HIS A 107 7.51 -4.54 5.51
C HIS A 107 8.14 -5.90 5.17
N ALA A 108 7.54 -6.67 4.26
CA ALA A 108 7.98 -8.02 3.92
C ALA A 108 9.37 -8.03 3.28
N GLY A 109 10.25 -8.90 3.78
CA GLY A 109 11.61 -9.09 3.26
C GLY A 109 12.59 -7.95 3.57
N LEU A 110 12.22 -7.03 4.47
CA LEU A 110 13.08 -5.95 4.96
C LEU A 110 13.61 -6.27 6.37
N ASP A 111 14.83 -5.82 6.63
CA ASP A 111 15.45 -5.81 7.96
C ASP A 111 14.84 -4.71 8.85
N ALA A 112 15.28 -4.62 10.11
CA ALA A 112 14.75 -3.64 11.06
C ALA A 112 14.87 -2.19 10.55
N GLU A 113 16.01 -1.85 9.95
CA GLU A 113 16.26 -0.52 9.37
C GLU A 113 15.33 -0.23 8.19
N GLY A 114 15.22 -1.16 7.24
CA GLY A 114 14.34 -1.02 6.08
C GLY A 114 12.87 -0.90 6.47
N ARG A 115 12.46 -1.60 7.54
CA ARG A 115 11.09 -1.50 8.07
C ARG A 115 10.81 -0.14 8.70
N THR A 116 11.72 0.41 9.51
CA THR A 116 11.61 1.78 10.04
C THR A 116 11.55 2.82 8.93
N LEU A 117 12.36 2.64 7.89
CA LEU A 117 12.33 3.51 6.71
C LEU A 117 10.96 3.51 6.03
N VAL A 118 10.32 2.34 5.87
CA VAL A 118 8.96 2.24 5.32
C VAL A 118 7.95 2.98 6.19
N ASP A 119 8.04 2.81 7.51
CA ASP A 119 7.16 3.50 8.46
C ASP A 119 7.26 5.02 8.29
N ASP A 120 8.47 5.54 8.18
CA ASP A 120 8.72 6.97 7.99
C ASP A 120 8.21 7.48 6.64
N LEU A 121 8.35 6.70 5.55
CA LEU A 121 7.79 7.05 4.24
C LEU A 121 6.27 7.18 4.29
N VAL A 122 5.60 6.24 4.95
CA VAL A 122 4.13 6.22 5.07
C VAL A 122 3.66 7.42 5.88
N ARG A 123 4.26 7.68 7.03
CA ARG A 123 3.92 8.85 7.86
C ARG A 123 4.16 10.15 7.11
N ASP A 124 5.27 10.26 6.40
CA ASP A 124 5.58 11.43 5.57
C ASP A 124 4.58 11.67 4.45
N ALA A 125 4.18 10.59 3.76
CA ALA A 125 3.19 10.67 2.69
C ALA A 125 1.83 11.13 3.24
N SER A 126 1.38 10.53 4.34
CA SER A 126 0.15 10.94 5.03
C SER A 126 0.19 12.42 5.45
N ARG A 127 1.28 12.88 6.06
CA ARG A 127 1.44 14.31 6.44
C ARG A 127 1.42 15.28 5.26
N ARG A 128 1.73 14.83 4.05
CA ARG A 128 1.63 15.63 2.80
C ARG A 128 0.25 15.56 2.14
N GLY A 129 -0.71 14.85 2.74
CA GLY A 129 -2.05 14.68 2.21
C GLY A 129 -2.19 13.54 1.20
N THR A 130 -1.19 12.66 1.08
CA THR A 130 -1.32 11.42 0.29
C THR A 130 -2.13 10.40 1.09
N THR A 131 -3.18 9.84 0.50
CA THR A 131 -3.91 8.71 1.10
C THR A 131 -3.05 7.45 0.98
N VAL A 132 -2.92 6.69 2.07
CA VAL A 132 -2.21 5.40 2.06
C VAL A 132 -3.15 4.30 2.53
N LEU A 133 -3.34 3.27 1.69
CA LEU A 133 -4.00 2.02 2.07
C LEU A 133 -2.94 0.94 2.25
N LEU A 134 -2.85 0.42 3.46
CA LEU A 134 -1.91 -0.62 3.87
C LEU A 134 -2.65 -1.94 4.08
N ALA A 135 -2.22 -3.01 3.41
CA ALA A 135 -2.58 -4.38 3.76
C ALA A 135 -1.39 -5.01 4.50
N SER A 136 -1.65 -5.53 5.71
CA SER A 136 -0.63 -6.14 6.55
C SER A 136 -1.26 -7.17 7.49
N HIS A 137 -0.51 -8.23 7.80
CA HIS A 137 -0.81 -9.18 8.88
C HIS A 137 -0.10 -8.82 10.20
N GLU A 138 0.81 -7.84 10.20
CA GLU A 138 1.50 -7.32 11.40
C GLU A 138 0.61 -6.26 12.08
N LEU A 139 -0.36 -6.69 12.88
CA LEU A 139 -1.42 -5.84 13.45
C LEU A 139 -0.88 -4.66 14.28
N ASP A 140 0.07 -4.90 15.18
CA ASP A 140 0.60 -3.86 16.08
C ASP A 140 1.23 -2.71 15.28
N ARG A 141 2.01 -3.05 14.26
CA ARG A 141 2.67 -2.06 13.40
C ARG A 141 1.69 -1.32 12.49
N ALA A 142 0.69 -2.04 11.97
CA ALA A 142 -0.36 -1.43 11.16
C ALA A 142 -1.18 -0.43 12.00
N ALA A 143 -1.50 -0.78 13.25
CA ALA A 143 -2.20 0.10 14.19
C ALA A 143 -1.39 1.35 14.55
N ASP A 144 -0.06 1.26 14.62
CA ASP A 144 0.82 2.41 14.87
C ASP A 144 0.95 3.37 13.66
N LEU A 145 0.66 2.89 12.45
CA LEU A 145 0.75 3.68 11.22
C LEU A 145 -0.59 4.23 10.74
N ALA A 146 -1.67 3.50 10.99
CA ALA A 146 -2.96 3.76 10.38
C ALA A 146 -3.83 4.67 11.26
N ASP A 147 -4.46 5.66 10.64
CA ASP A 147 -5.52 6.44 11.28
C ASP A 147 -6.79 5.59 11.49
N ARG A 148 -6.99 4.58 10.61
CA ARG A 148 -8.16 3.70 10.58
C ARG A 148 -7.76 2.28 10.22
N THR A 149 -8.36 1.32 10.89
CA THR A 149 -8.12 -0.11 10.62
C THR A 149 -9.41 -0.78 10.21
N VAL A 150 -9.32 -1.61 9.16
CA VAL A 150 -10.43 -2.44 8.68
C VAL A 150 -9.99 -3.91 8.70
N ALA A 151 -10.67 -4.73 9.49
CA ALA A 151 -10.42 -6.16 9.55
C ALA A 151 -11.29 -6.89 8.52
N VAL A 152 -10.67 -7.69 7.67
CA VAL A 152 -11.36 -8.53 6.68
C VAL A 152 -11.11 -10.01 7.00
N VAL A 153 -12.19 -10.77 7.24
CA VAL A 153 -12.12 -12.21 7.54
C VAL A 153 -13.10 -12.95 6.64
N GLY A 154 -12.62 -13.98 5.93
CA GLY A 154 -13.46 -14.77 5.02
C GLY A 154 -14.12 -13.93 3.91
N GLY A 155 -13.46 -12.85 3.47
CA GLY A 155 -13.99 -11.93 2.45
C GLY A 155 -15.05 -10.96 2.95
N ARG A 156 -15.27 -10.85 4.27
CA ARG A 156 -16.21 -9.92 4.89
C ARG A 156 -15.49 -8.95 5.81
N VAL A 157 -15.95 -7.70 5.83
CA VAL A 157 -15.49 -6.71 6.81
C VAL A 157 -16.10 -7.04 8.17
N VAL A 158 -15.26 -7.17 9.20
CA VAL A 158 -15.68 -7.55 10.56
C VAL A 158 -15.57 -6.40 11.54
N VAL A 159 -14.60 -5.50 11.33
CA VAL A 159 -14.38 -4.30 12.15
C VAL A 159 -13.94 -3.18 11.23
N GLY A 160 -14.55 -2.00 11.33
CA GLY A 160 -14.06 -0.77 10.74
C GLY A 160 -14.17 0.33 11.79
N GLU A 161 -13.08 0.65 12.48
CA GLU A 161 -13.09 1.72 13.48
C GLU A 161 -12.70 3.07 12.84
N LEU A 162 -13.39 4.13 13.24
CA LEU A 162 -13.02 5.53 12.98
C LEU A 162 -12.09 6.01 14.13
N PRO A 163 -11.16 6.96 13.88
CA PRO A 163 -10.30 7.47 14.95
C PRO A 163 -11.17 8.23 15.98
N GLY A 164 -11.32 7.66 17.17
CA GLY A 164 -12.15 8.21 18.26
C GLY A 164 -12.81 7.14 19.13
N GLU A 165 -13.02 5.93 18.61
CA GLU A 165 -13.62 4.81 19.34
C GLU A 165 -12.55 3.87 19.92
N ARG A 166 -11.61 4.40 20.72
CA ARG A 166 -10.74 3.53 21.51
C ARG A 166 -11.56 2.89 22.63
N ARG A 167 -12.24 1.77 22.36
CA ARG A 167 -12.67 0.88 23.45
C ARG A 167 -11.43 0.17 23.97
N GLY A 168 -11.17 0.37 25.26
CA GLY A 168 -9.96 -0.05 25.94
C GLY A 168 -9.57 -1.49 25.68
N ALA A 169 -8.25 -1.71 25.66
CA ALA A 169 -7.60 -3.00 25.56
C ALA A 169 -8.35 -4.09 26.37
N ALA A 170 -8.87 -5.09 25.66
CA ALA A 170 -9.17 -6.37 26.26
C ALA A 170 -8.00 -7.31 25.93
N THR A 171 -7.19 -7.52 26.96
CA THR A 171 -6.20 -8.58 27.12
C THR A 171 -6.69 -9.93 26.62
N GLY A 172 -5.77 -10.70 26.05
CA GLY A 172 -6.05 -11.95 25.34
C GLY A 172 -6.90 -12.98 26.08
N ALA A 173 -7.60 -13.79 25.29
CA ALA A 173 -8.07 -15.10 25.66
C ALA A 173 -8.22 -15.96 24.41
N ALA A 174 -7.84 -17.22 24.56
CA ALA A 174 -7.75 -18.27 23.56
C ALA A 174 -9.01 -18.46 22.71
N ALA A 175 -8.79 -18.97 21.48
CA ALA A 175 -9.82 -19.57 20.66
C ALA A 175 -10.51 -20.73 21.39
N PRO A 176 -11.84 -20.86 21.27
CA PRO A 176 -12.48 -22.17 21.37
C PRO A 176 -12.95 -22.64 19.99
N ALA A 177 -12.74 -23.94 19.77
CA ALA A 177 -13.16 -24.69 18.60
C ALA A 177 -14.65 -25.09 18.69
N GLY A 178 -15.34 -25.09 17.54
CA GLY A 178 -16.55 -25.90 17.28
C GLY A 178 -17.93 -25.23 17.51
N PRO A 179 -19.02 -25.82 16.98
CA PRO A 179 -19.60 -25.39 15.70
C PRO A 179 -21.09 -24.98 15.73
N ALA A 180 -21.51 -24.38 14.60
CA ALA A 180 -22.88 -24.24 14.06
C ALA A 180 -23.91 -23.39 14.84
N GLY A 181 -24.28 -22.26 14.26
CA GLY A 181 -25.48 -21.49 14.63
C GLY A 181 -25.60 -20.24 13.77
N GLY A 182 -26.59 -20.23 12.86
CA GLY A 182 -26.78 -19.16 11.89
C GLY A 182 -27.05 -17.81 12.55
N VAL A 183 -26.45 -16.76 11.98
CA VAL A 183 -26.85 -15.37 12.24
C VAL A 183 -27.23 -14.73 10.92
N ARG A 184 -28.43 -14.12 10.96
CA ARG A 184 -29.16 -13.53 9.85
C ARG A 184 -28.34 -12.44 9.16
N ALA A 185 -28.46 -12.37 7.84
CA ALA A 185 -28.09 -11.21 7.06
C ALA A 185 -28.92 -10.02 7.56
N ALA A 186 -28.25 -9.06 8.21
CA ALA A 186 -28.76 -7.71 8.31
C ALA A 186 -28.14 -6.94 7.13
N ASP A 187 -29.01 -6.31 6.37
CA ASP A 187 -28.72 -5.57 5.15
C ASP A 187 -27.62 -4.53 5.39
N ALA A 188 -26.49 -4.72 4.70
CA ALA A 188 -25.42 -3.74 4.67
C ALA A 188 -25.68 -2.80 3.48
N GLU A 189 -26.52 -1.80 3.70
CA GLU A 189 -26.55 -0.62 2.84
C GLU A 189 -25.19 0.10 2.91
N GLY A 190 -24.61 0.30 1.73
CA GLY A 190 -23.61 1.33 1.39
C GLY A 190 -22.59 1.72 2.46
N VAL A 191 -21.48 0.99 2.57
CA VAL A 191 -20.24 1.56 3.11
C VAL A 191 -19.57 2.36 1.99
N GLY A 192 -20.03 3.60 1.81
CA GLY A 192 -19.31 4.61 1.04
C GLY A 192 -18.06 5.03 1.81
N CYS A 193 -16.89 4.70 1.30
CA CYS A 193 -15.64 5.30 1.77
C CYS A 193 -15.33 6.46 0.83
N ASP A 194 -15.84 7.65 1.16
CA ASP A 194 -15.41 8.88 0.50
C ASP A 194 -13.98 9.18 0.94
N VAL A 195 -13.03 8.87 0.06
CA VAL A 195 -11.65 9.34 0.16
C VAL A 195 -11.61 10.66 -0.61
N ALA A 196 -11.92 11.75 0.09
CA ALA A 196 -11.79 13.12 -0.40
C ALA A 196 -10.36 13.64 -0.18
#